data_AF-A0A1H3X4K7-F1
#
_entry.id   AF-A0A1H3X4K7-F1
#
_cell.length_a   1.000
_cell.length_b   1.000
_cell.length_c   1.000
_cell.angle_alpha   90.00
_cell.angle_beta   90.00
_cell.angle_gamma   90.00
#
_symmetry.space_group_name_H-M   'P 1'
#
loop_
_entity.id
_entity.type
_entity.pdbx_description
1 polymer ?
#
loop_
_entity_poly.entity_id
_entity_poly.type
_entity_poly.pdbx_seq_one_letter_code
_entity_poly.pdbx_strand_id
1 'polypeptide(L)'
;MFNMNNIMGELAKNLAPGFKDVISDYMAKDAKTDNVTWLGSLLAKQLPNLAPEGIAQIGQGLIGGVSNFNARMASMEAAAAQGKASAEWLRDYLEDNLPKADMQSSGAYLEQMYNNMAAGNEVAQQAVADPNGMINITEEALAAEAVASGQEWNRITMQPMVADLGQQAELMGLNAIGMPLGNEFMQQAMSMPTGIIPEEYITREPSATMDQGIKLAAAAAIKIFIEKKKLSFISKIIPVHGITDIACWGVEGAKCIGKLAMGKITAAQALEHMKKTSVVALTGFIANGVAPKLLGMIPVVGMPLGIAASALLASMSTEEIQQKLAQGISVVADVATEMADGIAATVKAGVNTVKNSVMQFLGVEA
;
A
#
# COMPACT_ATOMS: atom_id res chain seq x y z
N MET A 1 -15.97 5.52 16.91
CA MET A 1 -16.36 4.57 15.85
C MET A 1 -16.30 5.29 14.53
N PHE A 2 -15.60 4.70 13.57
CA PHE A 2 -15.47 5.20 12.21
C PHE A 2 -16.29 4.29 11.28
N ASN A 3 -17.23 4.86 10.53
CA ASN A 3 -17.91 4.11 9.47
C ASN A 3 -17.03 4.13 8.23
N MET A 4 -16.53 2.96 7.83
CA MET A 4 -15.62 2.82 6.70
C MET A 4 -16.21 3.39 5.41
N ASN A 5 -17.48 3.11 5.09
CA ASN A 5 -18.11 3.56 3.84
C ASN A 5 -18.18 5.10 3.75
N ASN A 6 -18.48 5.79 4.86
CA ASN A 6 -18.50 7.25 4.89
C ASN A 6 -17.10 7.86 4.74
N ILE A 7 -16.11 7.32 5.45
CA ILE A 7 -14.70 7.75 5.37
C ILE A 7 -14.19 7.68 3.94
N MET A 8 -14.53 6.60 3.29
CA MET A 8 -14.07 6.26 1.97
C MET A 8 -14.68 7.14 0.89
N GLY A 9 -15.98 7.39 0.94
CA GLY A 9 -16.64 8.30 -0.01
C GLY A 9 -16.18 9.74 0.15
N GLU A 10 -15.89 10.18 1.38
CA GLU A 10 -15.27 11.48 1.61
C GLU A 10 -13.84 11.54 1.09
N LEU A 11 -13.04 10.49 1.29
CA LEU A 11 -11.69 10.41 0.76
C LEU A 11 -11.70 10.51 -0.77
N ALA A 12 -12.57 9.75 -1.44
CA ALA A 12 -12.68 9.76 -2.90
C ALA A 12 -13.03 11.12 -3.46
N LYS A 13 -14.06 11.76 -2.89
CA LYS A 13 -14.50 13.10 -3.30
C LYS A 13 -13.41 14.15 -3.14
N ASN A 14 -12.59 14.05 -2.10
CA ASN A 14 -11.65 15.11 -1.76
C ASN A 14 -10.23 14.90 -2.32
N LEU A 15 -9.83 13.65 -2.59
CA LEU A 15 -8.51 13.31 -3.11
C LEU A 15 -8.43 13.49 -4.64
N ALA A 16 -9.50 13.18 -5.37
CA ALA A 16 -9.52 13.18 -6.83
C ALA A 16 -9.13 14.52 -7.48
N PRO A 17 -9.69 15.69 -7.06
CA PRO A 17 -9.29 16.97 -7.64
C PRO A 17 -7.82 17.30 -7.38
N GLY A 18 -7.31 16.98 -6.18
CA GLY A 18 -5.91 17.21 -5.83
C GLY A 18 -4.95 16.36 -6.66
N PHE A 19 -5.30 15.10 -6.90
CA PHE A 19 -4.54 14.22 -7.80
C PHE A 19 -4.51 14.76 -9.23
N LYS A 20 -5.67 15.14 -9.77
CA LYS A 20 -5.77 15.78 -11.09
C LYS A 20 -4.83 16.98 -11.19
N ASP A 21 -4.93 17.91 -10.25
CA ASP A 21 -4.19 19.16 -10.28
C ASP A 21 -2.68 18.93 -10.24
N VAL A 22 -2.22 18.05 -9.34
CA VAL A 22 -0.79 17.74 -9.18
C VAL A 22 -0.24 16.99 -10.39
N ILE A 23 -0.97 16.02 -10.92
CA ILE A 23 -0.55 15.27 -12.12
C ILE A 23 -0.55 16.16 -13.36
N SER A 24 -1.56 17.03 -13.52
CA SER A 24 -1.60 17.99 -14.62
C SER A 24 -0.41 18.96 -14.55
N ASP A 25 -0.08 19.47 -13.36
CA ASP A 25 1.07 20.35 -13.13
C ASP A 25 2.39 19.62 -13.43
N TYR A 26 2.52 18.34 -13.04
CA TYR A 26 3.66 17.50 -13.41
C TYR A 26 3.81 17.33 -14.92
N MET A 27 2.71 16.97 -15.60
CA MET A 27 2.73 16.73 -17.05
C MET A 27 2.97 18.00 -17.86
N ALA A 28 2.59 19.17 -17.33
CA ALA A 28 2.81 20.46 -17.95
C ALA A 28 4.19 21.08 -17.65
N LYS A 29 5.00 20.47 -16.77
CA LYS A 29 6.30 21.03 -16.38
C LYS A 29 7.25 21.10 -17.58
N ASP A 30 8.11 22.12 -17.60
CA ASP A 30 9.15 22.23 -18.64
C ASP A 30 10.06 21.00 -18.60
N ALA A 31 10.41 20.47 -19.77
CA ALA A 31 11.22 19.26 -19.89
C ALA A 31 12.60 19.38 -19.24
N LYS A 32 13.13 20.61 -19.08
CA LYS A 32 14.41 20.89 -18.41
C LYS A 32 14.27 20.99 -16.89
N THR A 33 13.06 21.15 -16.36
CA THR A 33 12.83 21.19 -14.91
C THR A 33 12.88 19.76 -14.35
N ASP A 34 13.86 19.50 -13.48
CA ASP A 34 13.97 18.22 -12.78
C ASP A 34 12.84 18.02 -11.74
N ASN A 35 12.66 16.78 -11.31
CA ASN A 35 11.61 16.40 -10.37
C ASN A 35 11.76 17.11 -9.01
N VAL A 36 12.99 17.45 -8.60
CA VAL A 36 13.28 18.09 -7.31
C VAL A 36 12.80 19.55 -7.30
N THR A 37 13.19 20.28 -8.33
CA THR A 37 12.85 21.69 -8.55
C THR A 37 11.35 21.86 -8.77
N TRP A 38 10.76 20.99 -9.58
CA TRP A 38 9.31 20.97 -9.80
C TRP A 38 8.55 20.71 -8.49
N LEU A 39 8.93 19.68 -7.73
CA LEU A 39 8.24 19.34 -6.48
C LEU A 39 8.35 20.47 -5.45
N GLY A 40 9.51 21.10 -5.31
CA GLY A 40 9.69 22.24 -4.41
C GLY A 40 8.75 23.40 -4.76
N SER A 41 8.64 23.70 -6.05
CA SER A 41 7.77 24.77 -6.57
C SER A 41 6.28 24.44 -6.39
N LEU A 42 5.89 23.19 -6.67
CA LEU A 42 4.53 22.69 -6.43
C LEU A 42 4.16 22.82 -4.94
N LEU A 43 5.02 22.34 -4.04
CA LEU A 43 4.76 22.36 -2.60
C LEU A 43 4.65 23.79 -2.07
N ALA A 44 5.56 24.70 -2.48
CA ALA A 44 5.50 26.11 -2.08
C ALA A 44 4.19 26.79 -2.56
N LYS A 45 3.76 26.50 -3.80
CA LYS A 45 2.49 26.98 -4.36
C LYS A 45 1.27 26.43 -3.61
N GLN A 46 1.30 25.14 -3.25
CA GLN A 46 0.14 24.45 -2.67
C GLN A 46 0.05 24.61 -1.15
N LEU A 47 1.16 24.89 -0.47
CA LEU A 47 1.26 25.01 0.99
C LEU A 47 1.91 26.36 1.38
N PRO A 48 1.32 27.50 0.99
CA PRO A 48 1.95 28.83 1.14
C PRO A 48 2.14 29.27 2.61
N ASN A 49 1.50 28.59 3.55
CA ASN A 49 1.60 28.87 4.98
C ASN A 49 2.76 28.12 5.66
N LEU A 50 3.44 27.20 4.96
CA LEU A 50 4.62 26.52 5.50
C LEU A 50 5.88 27.34 5.19
N ALA A 51 6.79 27.40 6.16
CA ALA A 51 8.09 28.02 5.97
C ALA A 51 8.91 27.27 4.89
N PRO A 52 9.83 27.96 4.19
CA PRO A 52 10.67 27.34 3.16
C PRO A 52 11.40 26.08 3.64
N GLU A 53 11.85 26.06 4.89
CA GLU A 53 12.51 24.90 5.51
C GLU A 53 11.56 23.71 5.61
N GLY A 54 10.30 23.95 5.99
CA GLY A 54 9.26 22.92 6.04
C GLY A 54 8.93 22.36 4.65
N ILE A 55 8.85 23.23 3.64
CA ILE A 55 8.68 22.82 2.23
C ILE A 55 9.85 21.95 1.78
N ALA A 56 11.08 22.36 2.08
CA ALA A 56 12.28 21.62 1.72
C ALA A 56 12.33 20.23 2.40
N GLN A 57 11.98 20.15 3.68
CA GLN A 57 11.92 18.89 4.42
C GLN A 57 10.88 17.93 3.82
N ILE A 58 9.69 18.43 3.49
CA ILE A 58 8.66 17.62 2.83
C ILE A 58 9.17 17.13 1.47
N GLY A 59 9.72 18.02 0.65
CA GLY A 59 10.25 17.68 -0.68
C GLY A 59 11.33 16.60 -0.60
N GLN A 60 12.33 16.77 0.28
CA GLN A 60 13.39 15.78 0.48
C GLN A 60 12.85 14.43 0.96
N GLY A 61 11.92 14.44 1.91
CA GLY A 61 11.29 13.21 2.41
C GLY A 61 10.55 12.45 1.31
N LEU A 62 9.80 13.14 0.45
CA LEU A 62 9.09 12.52 -0.67
C LEU A 62 10.05 11.95 -1.71
N ILE A 63 11.10 12.70 -2.10
CA ILE A 63 12.12 12.25 -3.06
C ILE A 63 12.87 11.01 -2.55
N GLY A 64 13.30 11.05 -1.30
CA GLY A 64 13.98 9.92 -0.65
C GLY A 64 13.08 8.70 -0.58
N GLY A 65 11.83 8.87 -0.14
CA GLY A 65 10.87 7.76 -0.02
C GLY A 65 10.54 7.08 -1.35
N VAL A 66 10.28 7.84 -2.42
CA VAL A 66 10.03 7.28 -3.75
C VAL A 66 11.27 6.57 -4.29
N SER A 67 12.46 7.15 -4.09
CA SER A 67 13.72 6.53 -4.54
C SER A 67 14.00 5.21 -3.82
N ASN A 68 13.74 5.17 -2.50
CA ASN A 68 13.88 3.96 -1.70
C ASN A 68 12.86 2.88 -2.10
N PHE A 69 11.60 3.26 -2.36
CA PHE A 69 10.59 2.34 -2.89
C PHE A 69 11.06 1.72 -4.21
N ASN A 70 11.51 2.53 -5.16
CA ASN A 70 11.97 2.06 -6.47
C ASN A 70 13.18 1.13 -6.36
N ALA A 71 14.13 1.44 -5.47
CA ALA A 71 15.29 0.58 -5.22
C ALA A 71 14.87 -0.80 -4.67
N ARG A 72 13.91 -0.83 -3.75
CA ARG A 72 13.37 -2.09 -3.20
C ARG A 72 12.58 -2.87 -4.24
N MET A 73 11.79 -2.20 -5.06
CA MET A 73 11.06 -2.85 -6.16
C MET A 73 12.03 -3.48 -7.16
N ALA A 74 13.09 -2.77 -7.57
CA ALA A 74 14.12 -3.31 -8.45
C ALA A 74 14.85 -4.52 -7.83
N SER A 75 15.12 -4.48 -6.51
CA SER A 75 15.69 -5.62 -5.78
C SER A 75 14.75 -6.83 -5.77
N MET A 76 13.45 -6.61 -5.50
CA MET A 76 12.42 -7.65 -5.55
C MET A 76 12.30 -8.28 -6.94
N GLU A 77 12.29 -7.46 -7.99
CA GLU A 77 12.22 -7.93 -9.38
C GLU A 77 13.47 -8.72 -9.78
N ALA A 78 14.67 -8.26 -9.39
CA ALA A 78 15.92 -8.96 -9.64
C ALA A 78 15.98 -10.33 -8.93
N ALA A 79 15.43 -10.43 -7.73
CA ALA A 79 15.28 -11.68 -7.00
C ALA A 79 14.26 -12.61 -7.67
N ALA A 80 13.09 -12.08 -8.06
CA ALA A 80 12.07 -12.84 -8.76
C ALA A 80 12.56 -13.39 -10.12
N ALA A 81 13.39 -12.64 -10.84
CA ALA A 81 14.02 -13.09 -12.08
C ALA A 81 14.97 -14.29 -11.89
N GLN A 82 15.45 -14.50 -10.65
CA GLN A 82 16.26 -15.66 -10.26
C GLN A 82 15.42 -16.80 -9.67
N GLY A 83 14.08 -16.71 -9.75
CA GLY A 83 13.16 -17.72 -9.22
C GLY A 83 12.90 -17.62 -7.72
N LYS A 84 13.37 -16.56 -7.07
CA LYS A 84 13.18 -16.36 -5.63
C LYS A 84 11.78 -15.83 -5.31
N ALA A 85 11.10 -16.45 -4.35
CA ALA A 85 9.77 -16.01 -3.91
C ALA A 85 9.82 -14.68 -3.12
N SER A 86 8.71 -13.95 -3.12
CA SER A 86 8.48 -12.71 -2.33
C SER A 86 8.80 -12.88 -0.84
N ALA A 87 8.34 -13.97 -0.24
CA ALA A 87 8.57 -14.29 1.17
C ALA A 87 10.06 -14.52 1.48
N GLU A 88 10.78 -15.18 0.58
CA GLU A 88 12.23 -15.36 0.73
C GLU A 88 13.00 -14.05 0.53
N TRP A 89 12.54 -13.19 -0.38
CA TRP A 89 13.11 -11.85 -0.53
C TRP A 89 12.90 -11.00 0.74
N LEU A 90 11.70 -11.04 1.31
CA LEU A 90 11.38 -10.34 2.56
C LEU A 90 12.28 -10.82 3.70
N ARG A 91 12.51 -12.13 3.80
CA ARG A 91 13.42 -12.70 4.79
C ARG A 91 14.82 -12.11 4.68
N ASP A 92 15.41 -12.14 3.50
CA ASP A 92 16.76 -11.63 3.32
C ASP A 92 16.82 -10.12 3.60
N TYR A 93 15.80 -9.36 3.17
CA TYR A 93 15.69 -7.94 3.50
C TYR A 93 15.69 -7.71 5.01
N LEU A 94 14.88 -8.46 5.77
CA LEU A 94 14.80 -8.30 7.23
C LEU A 94 16.08 -8.77 7.92
N GLU A 95 16.73 -9.83 7.43
CA GLU A 95 18.03 -10.27 7.96
C GLU A 95 19.10 -9.19 7.79
N ASP A 96 19.05 -8.40 6.73
CA ASP A 96 20.02 -7.33 6.47
C ASP A 96 19.70 -6.02 7.19
N ASN A 97 18.41 -5.75 7.43
CA ASN A 97 17.95 -4.44 7.91
C ASN A 97 17.48 -4.43 9.38
N LEU A 98 17.24 -5.58 10.01
CA LEU A 98 16.90 -5.63 11.44
C LEU A 98 18.15 -5.67 12.34
N PRO A 99 18.11 -5.03 13.52
CA PRO A 99 19.22 -5.08 14.48
C PRO A 99 19.55 -6.52 14.93
N LYS A 100 20.68 -7.06 14.46
CA LYS A 100 21.13 -8.43 14.80
C LYS A 100 21.53 -8.60 16.27
N ALA A 101 21.93 -7.52 16.94
CA ALA A 101 22.38 -7.53 18.33
C ALA A 101 21.22 -7.61 19.33
N ASP A 102 19.99 -7.36 18.89
CA ASP A 102 18.79 -7.38 19.73
C ASP A 102 17.66 -8.15 19.03
N MET A 103 17.85 -9.47 18.94
CA MET A 103 16.87 -10.38 18.35
C MET A 103 15.56 -10.40 19.14
N GLN A 104 15.61 -10.15 20.45
CA GLN A 104 14.42 -10.12 21.29
C GLN A 104 13.51 -8.94 20.92
N SER A 105 14.04 -7.73 20.86
CA SER A 105 13.25 -6.56 20.44
C SER A 105 12.84 -6.65 18.97
N SER A 106 13.71 -7.18 18.10
CA SER A 106 13.38 -7.36 16.68
C SER A 106 12.22 -8.35 16.49
N GLY A 107 12.25 -9.49 17.19
CA GLY A 107 11.17 -10.47 17.15
C GLY A 107 9.86 -9.94 17.74
N ALA A 108 9.92 -9.24 18.88
CA ALA A 108 8.75 -8.60 19.48
C ALA A 108 8.13 -7.53 18.56
N TYR A 109 8.97 -6.76 17.86
CA TYR A 109 8.51 -5.79 16.87
C TYR A 109 7.79 -6.47 15.70
N LEU A 110 8.39 -7.51 15.10
CA LEU A 110 7.77 -8.26 14.00
C LEU A 110 6.47 -8.95 14.42
N GLU A 111 6.40 -9.49 15.64
CA GLU A 111 5.18 -10.08 16.20
C GLU A 111 4.06 -9.05 16.32
N GLN A 112 4.36 -7.88 16.88
CA GLN A 112 3.37 -6.81 16.97
C GLN A 112 2.89 -6.37 15.59
N MET A 113 3.80 -6.25 14.62
CA MET A 113 3.45 -5.94 13.24
C MET A 113 2.51 -6.97 12.64
N TYR A 114 2.87 -8.26 12.75
CA TYR A 114 2.07 -9.37 12.26
C TYR A 114 0.66 -9.32 12.83
N ASN A 115 0.53 -9.20 14.16
CA ASN A 115 -0.77 -9.17 14.83
C ASN A 115 -1.64 -7.98 14.41
N ASN A 116 -1.05 -6.79 14.28
CA ASN A 116 -1.78 -5.60 13.85
C ASN A 116 -2.20 -5.70 12.38
N MET A 117 -1.32 -6.20 11.50
CA MET A 117 -1.67 -6.43 10.09
C MET A 117 -2.74 -7.50 9.93
N ALA A 118 -2.69 -8.57 10.73
CA ALA A 118 -3.71 -9.61 10.73
C ALA A 118 -5.08 -9.03 11.10
N ALA A 119 -5.17 -8.24 12.17
CA ALA A 119 -6.41 -7.56 12.57
C ALA A 119 -6.91 -6.61 11.47
N GLY A 120 -6.02 -5.83 10.86
CA GLY A 120 -6.37 -4.96 9.74
C GLY A 120 -6.87 -5.72 8.52
N ASN A 121 -6.24 -6.84 8.18
CA ASN A 121 -6.64 -7.70 7.06
C ASN A 121 -7.99 -8.39 7.32
N GLU A 122 -8.30 -8.77 8.56
CA GLU A 122 -9.61 -9.30 8.90
C GLU A 122 -10.73 -8.27 8.68
N VAL A 123 -10.50 -7.02 9.12
CA VAL A 123 -11.42 -5.91 8.84
C VAL A 123 -11.57 -5.69 7.34
N ALA A 124 -10.45 -5.74 6.60
CA ALA A 124 -10.48 -5.61 5.15
C ALA A 124 -11.25 -6.75 4.45
N GLN A 125 -11.09 -7.99 4.91
CA GLN A 125 -11.86 -9.14 4.39
C GLN A 125 -13.35 -9.03 4.69
N GLN A 126 -13.71 -8.56 5.89
CA GLN A 126 -15.12 -8.28 6.21
C GLN A 126 -15.70 -7.25 5.24
N ALA A 127 -14.91 -6.24 4.84
CA ALA A 127 -15.32 -5.24 3.85
C ALA A 127 -15.55 -5.84 2.46
N VAL A 128 -14.69 -6.76 2.05
CA VAL A 128 -14.85 -7.50 0.80
C VAL A 128 -16.11 -8.36 0.83
N ALA A 129 -16.35 -9.06 1.95
CA ALA A 129 -17.46 -10.00 2.10
C ALA A 129 -18.83 -9.34 2.29
N ASP A 130 -18.89 -8.19 2.96
CA ASP A 130 -20.12 -7.41 3.15
C ASP A 130 -19.94 -5.94 2.70
N PRO A 131 -20.00 -5.67 1.39
CA PRO A 131 -19.89 -4.33 0.82
C PRO A 131 -20.84 -3.26 1.36
N ASN A 132 -22.03 -3.68 1.78
CA ASN A 132 -23.07 -2.79 2.26
C ASN A 132 -23.11 -2.74 3.79
N GLY A 133 -22.32 -3.59 4.45
CA GLY A 133 -22.19 -3.67 5.88
C GLY A 133 -21.59 -2.42 6.47
N MET A 134 -22.10 -2.02 7.64
CA MET A 134 -21.43 -1.01 8.45
C MET A 134 -20.22 -1.62 9.14
N ILE A 135 -19.03 -1.39 8.58
CA ILE A 135 -17.79 -1.73 9.25
C ILE A 135 -17.42 -0.59 10.19
N ASN A 136 -17.66 -0.84 11.48
CA ASN A 136 -17.29 0.05 12.56
C ASN A 136 -15.85 -0.24 12.96
N ILE A 137 -14.96 0.61 12.46
CA ILE A 137 -13.56 0.58 12.79
C ILE A 137 -13.39 1.38 14.10
N THR A 138 -12.97 0.76 15.20
CA THR A 138 -12.62 1.48 16.43
C THR A 138 -11.11 1.64 16.53
N GLU A 139 -10.64 2.78 17.06
CA GLU A 139 -9.20 2.93 17.36
C GLU A 139 -8.73 1.81 18.28
N GLU A 140 -9.56 1.33 19.21
CA GLU A 140 -9.26 0.19 20.10
C GLU A 140 -9.14 -1.15 19.37
N ALA A 141 -9.93 -1.42 18.33
CA ALA A 141 -9.84 -2.67 17.56
C ALA A 141 -8.57 -2.75 16.70
N LEU A 142 -7.99 -1.59 16.34
CA LEU A 142 -6.79 -1.48 15.52
C LEU A 142 -5.54 -1.13 16.32
N ALA A 143 -5.71 -0.70 17.56
CA ALA A 143 -4.67 -0.38 18.51
C ALA A 143 -4.68 -1.32 19.71
N ALA A 144 -5.36 -2.48 19.60
CA ALA A 144 -5.22 -3.54 20.59
C ALA A 144 -3.72 -3.86 20.68
N GLU A 145 -3.10 -3.49 21.80
CA GLU A 145 -1.72 -3.85 22.06
C GLU A 145 -1.65 -5.37 21.98
N ALA A 146 -0.91 -5.87 21.00
CA ALA A 146 -0.59 -7.27 20.97
C ALA A 146 0.17 -7.56 22.26
N VAL A 147 -0.44 -8.35 23.15
CA VAL A 147 0.25 -8.87 24.33
C VAL A 147 1.42 -9.66 23.80
N ALA A 148 2.64 -9.19 24.04
CA ALA A 148 3.84 -9.92 23.69
C ALA A 148 3.70 -11.34 24.23
N SER A 149 3.87 -12.34 23.37
CA SER A 149 3.63 -13.75 23.75
C SER A 149 4.56 -14.26 24.85
N GLY A 150 5.57 -13.46 25.23
CA GLY A 150 6.66 -13.85 26.10
C GLY A 150 7.63 -14.81 25.41
N GLN A 151 7.50 -15.01 24.10
CA GLN A 151 8.34 -15.89 23.32
C GLN A 151 9.80 -15.42 23.31
N GLU A 152 10.72 -16.38 23.43
CA GLU A 152 12.14 -16.15 23.19
C GLU A 152 12.41 -16.06 21.67
N TRP A 153 12.93 -14.92 21.24
CA TRP A 153 13.24 -14.66 19.85
C TRP A 153 14.72 -14.88 19.56
N ASN A 154 14.97 -15.70 18.55
CA ASN A 154 16.27 -15.93 17.96
C ASN A 154 16.10 -16.14 16.45
N ARG A 155 17.21 -16.29 15.72
CA ARG A 155 17.19 -16.48 14.25
C ARG A 155 16.24 -17.59 13.78
N ILE A 156 16.13 -18.70 14.53
CA ILE A 156 15.29 -19.84 14.15
C ILE A 156 13.81 -19.51 14.37
N THR A 157 13.46 -18.94 15.52
CA THR A 157 12.07 -18.62 15.85
C THR A 157 11.54 -17.43 15.05
N MET A 158 12.41 -16.53 14.58
CA MET A 158 12.02 -15.42 13.71
C MET A 158 11.68 -15.85 12.26
N GLN A 159 12.27 -16.92 11.74
CA GLN A 159 12.02 -17.34 10.35
C GLN A 159 10.55 -17.60 10.01
N PRO A 160 9.79 -18.41 10.77
CA PRO A 160 8.37 -18.61 10.48
C PRO A 160 7.56 -17.32 10.60
N MET A 161 7.86 -16.46 11.60
CA MET A 161 7.20 -15.17 11.77
C MET A 161 7.38 -14.26 10.54
N VAL A 162 8.57 -14.26 9.92
CA VAL A 162 8.82 -13.48 8.70
C VAL A 162 8.03 -14.02 7.51
N ALA A 163 7.91 -15.35 7.38
CA ALA A 163 7.07 -15.95 6.34
C ALA A 163 5.60 -15.56 6.52
N ASP A 164 5.08 -15.65 7.75
CA ASP A 164 3.70 -15.30 8.09
C ASP A 164 3.42 -13.79 7.88
N LEU A 165 4.37 -12.94 8.24
CA LEU A 165 4.28 -11.50 7.96
C LEU A 165 4.28 -11.21 6.46
N GLY A 166 5.05 -11.95 5.67
CA GLY A 166 5.00 -11.90 4.21
C GLY A 166 3.62 -12.26 3.67
N GLN A 167 2.99 -13.32 4.19
CA GLN A 167 1.63 -13.70 3.82
C GLN A 167 0.60 -12.64 4.20
N GLN A 168 0.76 -11.96 5.35
CA GLN A 168 -0.09 -10.83 5.72
C GLN A 168 0.05 -9.65 4.74
N ALA A 169 1.26 -9.37 4.25
CA ALA A 169 1.47 -8.34 3.23
C ALA A 169 0.87 -8.74 1.87
N GLU A 170 0.95 -10.02 1.48
CA GLU A 170 0.29 -10.52 0.27
C GLU A 170 -1.22 -10.45 0.38
N LEU A 171 -1.77 -10.84 1.54
CA LEU A 171 -3.20 -10.77 1.82
C LEU A 171 -3.73 -9.34 1.77
N MET A 172 -2.96 -8.39 2.31
CA MET A 172 -3.21 -6.95 2.15
C MET A 172 -3.29 -6.60 0.66
N GLY A 173 -2.30 -7.00 -0.15
CA GLY A 173 -2.32 -6.78 -1.59
C GLY A 173 -3.58 -7.25 -2.32
N LEU A 174 -4.08 -8.43 -1.96
CA LEU A 174 -5.26 -9.03 -2.59
C LEU A 174 -6.57 -8.42 -2.11
N ASN A 175 -6.73 -8.22 -0.79
CA ASN A 175 -7.92 -7.61 -0.20
C ASN A 175 -8.18 -6.21 -0.78
N ALA A 176 -7.11 -5.48 -1.10
CA ALA A 176 -7.20 -4.19 -1.78
C ALA A 176 -8.02 -4.27 -3.09
N ILE A 177 -7.84 -5.32 -3.89
CA ILE A 177 -8.50 -5.46 -5.18
C ILE A 177 -9.98 -5.81 -5.03
N GLY A 178 -10.30 -6.68 -4.06
CA GLY A 178 -11.68 -7.13 -3.81
C GLY A 178 -12.57 -6.11 -3.09
N MET A 179 -11.99 -5.01 -2.57
CA MET A 179 -12.74 -4.06 -1.77
C MET A 179 -13.82 -3.32 -2.58
N PRO A 180 -15.08 -3.29 -2.11
CA PRO A 180 -16.21 -2.65 -2.81
C PRO A 180 -16.10 -1.13 -2.93
N LEU A 181 -15.18 -0.55 -2.17
CA LEU A 181 -14.70 0.81 -2.33
C LEU A 181 -14.25 1.16 -3.76
N GLY A 182 -13.84 0.16 -4.53
CA GLY A 182 -13.59 0.33 -5.96
C GLY A 182 -14.71 1.08 -6.67
N ASN A 183 -15.98 0.88 -6.31
CA ASN A 183 -17.11 1.51 -7.01
C ASN A 183 -17.16 3.05 -6.85
N GLU A 184 -16.90 3.59 -5.65
CA GLU A 184 -16.93 5.04 -5.43
C GLU A 184 -15.75 5.74 -6.09
N PHE A 185 -14.55 5.14 -6.00
CA PHE A 185 -13.38 5.64 -6.71
C PHE A 185 -13.52 5.47 -8.22
N MET A 186 -14.16 4.40 -8.70
CA MET A 186 -14.47 4.23 -10.12
C MET A 186 -15.43 5.32 -10.59
N GLN A 187 -16.48 5.65 -9.84
CA GLN A 187 -17.36 6.77 -10.18
C GLN A 187 -16.57 8.09 -10.30
N GLN A 188 -15.66 8.36 -9.37
CA GLN A 188 -14.80 9.55 -9.46
C GLN A 188 -13.81 9.47 -10.62
N ALA A 189 -13.18 8.32 -10.84
CA ALA A 189 -12.23 8.08 -11.92
C ALA A 189 -12.88 8.24 -13.30
N MET A 190 -14.14 7.84 -13.45
CA MET A 190 -14.94 8.05 -14.68
C MET A 190 -15.24 9.54 -14.94
N SER A 191 -15.20 10.39 -13.92
CA SER A 191 -15.34 11.84 -14.08
C SER A 191 -14.03 12.57 -14.37
N MET A 192 -12.90 11.87 -14.29
CA MET A 192 -11.58 12.45 -14.56
C MET A 192 -11.40 12.71 -16.06
N PRO A 193 -10.74 13.81 -16.44
CA PRO A 193 -10.36 14.05 -17.83
C PRO A 193 -9.35 13.00 -18.29
N THR A 194 -9.53 12.51 -19.52
CA THR A 194 -8.59 11.62 -20.21
C THR A 194 -7.51 12.44 -20.93
N GLY A 195 -6.45 11.77 -21.39
CA GLY A 195 -5.38 12.35 -22.21
C GLY A 195 -4.30 13.12 -21.45
N ILE A 196 -4.34 13.13 -20.12
CA ILE A 196 -3.32 13.79 -19.29
C ILE A 196 -2.09 12.88 -19.15
N ILE A 197 -2.30 11.60 -18.87
CA ILE A 197 -1.23 10.60 -18.75
C ILE A 197 -1.06 9.89 -20.10
N PRO A 198 0.13 9.88 -20.71
CA PRO A 198 0.37 9.14 -21.94
C PRO A 198 0.06 7.65 -21.77
N GLU A 199 -0.58 7.01 -22.75
CA GLU A 199 -0.92 5.58 -22.68
C GLU A 199 0.32 4.70 -22.48
N GLU A 200 1.45 5.10 -23.10
CA GLU A 200 2.71 4.38 -22.96
C GLU A 200 3.23 4.36 -21.53
N TYR A 201 2.88 5.34 -20.69
CA TYR A 201 3.28 5.36 -19.29
C TYR A 201 2.66 4.19 -18.51
N ILE A 202 1.38 3.92 -18.78
CA ILE A 202 0.63 2.85 -18.11
C ILE A 202 0.99 1.48 -18.68
N THR A 203 1.11 1.42 -20.01
CA THR A 203 1.07 0.14 -20.72
C THR A 203 2.43 -0.37 -21.20
N ARG A 204 3.51 0.38 -20.96
CA ARG A 204 4.91 0.00 -21.20
C ARG A 204 5.75 0.36 -19.97
N GLU A 205 7.04 0.03 -20.02
CA GLU A 205 7.98 0.53 -19.01
C GLU A 205 8.38 1.98 -19.36
N PRO A 206 7.96 2.97 -18.56
CA PRO A 206 8.35 4.37 -18.77
C PRO A 206 9.84 4.59 -18.44
N SER A 207 10.35 5.76 -18.84
CA SER A 207 11.68 6.18 -18.35
C SER A 207 11.68 6.28 -16.81
N ALA A 208 12.80 5.93 -16.18
CA ALA A 208 12.94 5.99 -14.72
C ALA A 208 12.61 7.37 -14.14
N THR A 209 12.93 8.45 -14.86
CA THR A 209 12.63 9.82 -14.47
C THR A 209 11.12 10.12 -14.48
N MET A 210 10.40 9.64 -15.48
CA MET A 210 8.94 9.82 -15.58
C MET A 210 8.21 8.97 -14.53
N ASP A 211 8.62 7.72 -14.34
CA ASP A 211 8.10 6.83 -13.30
C ASP A 211 8.26 7.43 -11.90
N GLN A 212 9.49 7.90 -11.58
CA GLN A 212 9.76 8.58 -10.34
C GLN A 212 8.90 9.84 -10.18
N GLY A 213 8.74 10.63 -11.24
CA GLY A 213 7.99 11.89 -11.16
C GLY A 213 6.49 11.70 -10.95
N ILE A 214 5.86 10.71 -11.59
CA ILE A 214 4.44 10.40 -11.36
C ILE A 214 4.22 9.81 -9.96
N LYS A 215 5.14 8.96 -9.47
CA LYS A 215 5.13 8.51 -8.06
C LYS A 215 5.27 9.67 -7.08
N LEU A 216 6.15 10.63 -7.37
CA LEU A 216 6.29 11.86 -6.58
C LEU A 216 5.03 12.71 -6.62
N ALA A 217 4.41 12.84 -7.78
CA ALA A 217 3.14 13.56 -7.95
C ALA A 217 2.02 12.92 -7.12
N ALA A 218 1.89 11.59 -7.15
CA ALA A 218 0.94 10.86 -6.32
C ALA A 218 1.22 11.07 -4.82
N ALA A 219 2.48 10.94 -4.39
CA ALA A 219 2.86 11.12 -2.99
C ALA A 219 2.64 12.57 -2.52
N ALA A 220 2.96 13.55 -3.37
CA ALA A 220 2.73 14.97 -3.12
C ALA A 220 1.24 15.27 -3.02
N ALA A 221 0.39 14.70 -3.87
CA ALA A 221 -1.05 14.89 -3.79
C ALA A 221 -1.62 14.41 -2.45
N ILE A 222 -1.21 13.22 -1.98
CA ILE A 222 -1.60 12.71 -0.65
C ILE A 222 -1.06 13.62 0.47
N LYS A 223 0.21 14.03 0.39
CA LYS A 223 0.82 14.88 1.41
C LYS A 223 0.18 16.26 1.49
N ILE A 224 -0.03 16.93 0.36
CA ILE A 224 -0.71 18.23 0.27
C ILE A 224 -2.13 18.12 0.83
N PHE A 225 -2.82 17.03 0.51
CA PHE A 225 -4.16 16.77 1.02
C PHE A 225 -4.19 16.70 2.56
N ILE A 226 -3.24 15.98 3.16
CA ILE A 226 -3.08 15.87 4.63
C ILE A 226 -2.75 17.23 5.26
N GLU A 227 -1.80 17.97 4.69
CA GLU A 227 -1.36 19.28 5.21
C GLU A 227 -2.47 20.35 5.16
N LYS A 228 -3.37 20.26 4.16
CA LYS A 228 -4.51 21.18 4.01
C LYS A 228 -5.68 20.91 4.98
N LYS A 229 -5.55 19.96 5.93
CA LYS A 229 -6.53 19.65 6.99
C LYS A 229 -7.95 19.26 6.51
N LYS A 230 -8.12 18.84 5.25
CA LYS A 230 -9.47 18.55 4.70
C LYS A 230 -10.14 17.31 5.30
N LEU A 231 -9.40 16.37 5.92
CA LEU A 231 -9.95 15.24 6.71
C LEU A 231 -9.10 14.99 7.96
N SER A 232 -9.51 15.56 9.11
CA SER A 232 -8.75 15.55 10.37
C SER A 232 -8.51 14.17 10.99
N PHE A 233 -9.22 13.14 10.53
CA PHE A 233 -9.02 11.76 10.97
C PHE A 233 -7.88 11.05 10.22
N ILE A 234 -7.69 11.37 8.94
CA ILE A 234 -6.71 10.68 8.07
C ILE A 234 -5.28 10.94 8.53
N SER A 235 -4.98 12.16 8.95
CA SER A 235 -3.66 12.54 9.46
C SER A 235 -3.27 11.83 10.77
N LYS A 236 -4.24 11.25 11.49
CA LYS A 236 -4.00 10.46 12.71
C LYS A 236 -3.75 8.98 12.44
N ILE A 237 -4.10 8.51 11.23
CA ILE A 237 -4.22 7.11 10.89
C ILE A 237 -3.21 6.69 9.82
N ILE A 238 -2.89 7.58 8.87
CA ILE A 238 -1.80 7.35 7.91
C ILE A 238 -0.47 7.77 8.54
N PRO A 239 0.53 6.88 8.61
CA PRO A 239 1.87 7.28 9.00
C PRO A 239 2.46 8.25 7.96
N VAL A 240 2.86 9.45 8.38
CA VAL A 240 3.52 10.44 7.49
C VAL A 240 4.72 9.83 6.78
N HIS A 241 5.47 8.97 7.47
CA HIS A 241 6.63 8.26 6.94
C HIS A 241 6.29 7.08 6.00
N GLY A 242 5.01 6.73 5.83
CA GLY A 242 4.54 5.70 4.89
C GLY A 242 3.81 6.25 3.66
N ILE A 243 3.62 7.57 3.55
CA ILE A 243 2.87 8.18 2.43
C ILE A 243 3.48 7.82 1.07
N THR A 244 4.81 7.82 0.96
CA THR A 244 5.49 7.50 -0.31
C THR A 244 5.26 6.06 -0.71
N ASP A 245 5.33 5.11 0.23
CA ASP A 245 5.10 3.69 -0.05
C ASP A 245 3.65 3.43 -0.46
N ILE A 246 2.67 4.07 0.19
CA ILE A 246 1.25 4.00 -0.19
C ILE A 246 1.04 4.57 -1.61
N ALA A 247 1.60 5.74 -1.89
CA ALA A 247 1.47 6.37 -3.20
C ALA A 247 2.12 5.55 -4.31
N CYS A 248 3.34 5.05 -4.09
CA CYS A 248 4.05 4.24 -5.06
C CYS A 248 3.34 2.92 -5.31
N TRP A 249 2.80 2.29 -4.26
CA TRP A 249 1.97 1.10 -4.41
C TRP A 249 0.74 1.39 -5.28
N GLY A 250 0.07 2.54 -5.08
CA GLY A 250 -1.01 2.97 -5.97
C GLY A 250 -0.57 3.18 -7.42
N VAL A 251 0.56 3.83 -7.66
CA VAL A 251 1.06 4.01 -9.05
C VAL A 251 1.37 2.67 -9.72
N GLU A 252 2.00 1.74 -9.01
CA GLU A 252 2.26 0.40 -9.51
C GLU A 252 0.97 -0.41 -9.74
N GLY A 253 -0.04 -0.22 -8.89
CA GLY A 253 -1.39 -0.74 -9.09
C GLY A 253 -2.02 -0.21 -10.37
N ALA A 254 -1.89 1.10 -10.65
CA ALA A 254 -2.39 1.73 -11.88
C ALA A 254 -1.79 1.08 -13.14
N LYS A 255 -0.45 0.92 -13.14
CA LYS A 255 0.30 0.30 -14.24
C LYS A 255 -0.13 -1.16 -14.42
N CYS A 256 -0.26 -1.90 -13.33
CA CYS A 256 -0.69 -3.29 -13.32
C CYS A 256 -2.09 -3.45 -13.93
N ILE A 257 -3.07 -2.71 -13.41
CA ILE A 257 -4.45 -2.80 -13.89
C ILE A 257 -4.57 -2.32 -15.34
N GLY A 258 -3.87 -1.26 -15.72
CA GLY A 258 -3.87 -0.78 -17.11
C GLY A 258 -3.26 -1.78 -18.09
N LYS A 259 -2.14 -2.43 -17.73
CA LYS A 259 -1.56 -3.53 -18.54
C LYS A 259 -2.53 -4.70 -18.68
N LEU A 260 -3.22 -5.06 -17.59
CA LEU A 260 -4.21 -6.12 -17.60
C LEU A 260 -5.44 -5.79 -18.45
N ALA A 261 -6.00 -4.59 -18.28
CA ALA A 261 -7.12 -4.08 -19.09
C ALA A 261 -6.79 -4.11 -20.58
N MET A 262 -5.54 -3.79 -20.94
CA MET A 262 -5.07 -3.84 -22.33
C MET A 262 -4.65 -5.24 -22.80
N GLY A 263 -4.85 -6.29 -22.00
CA GLY A 263 -4.51 -7.67 -22.34
C GLY A 263 -3.01 -7.94 -22.46
N LYS A 264 -2.16 -7.05 -21.89
CA LYS A 264 -0.69 -7.16 -21.95
C LYS A 264 -0.12 -8.08 -20.89
N ILE A 265 -0.85 -8.31 -19.81
CA ILE A 265 -0.54 -9.29 -18.76
C ILE A 265 -1.79 -10.11 -18.44
N THR A 266 -1.61 -11.28 -17.85
CA THR A 266 -2.71 -12.12 -17.37
C THR A 266 -3.17 -11.68 -15.98
N ALA A 267 -4.37 -12.12 -15.56
CA ALA A 267 -4.84 -11.89 -14.20
C ALA A 267 -3.88 -12.45 -13.14
N ALA A 268 -3.30 -13.64 -13.38
CA ALA A 268 -2.31 -14.24 -12.47
C ALA A 268 -1.05 -13.38 -12.34
N GLN A 269 -0.53 -12.83 -13.45
CA GLN A 269 0.62 -11.92 -13.42
C GLN A 269 0.29 -10.62 -12.69
N ALA A 270 -0.93 -10.11 -12.84
CA ALA A 270 -1.38 -8.91 -12.13
C ALA A 270 -1.46 -9.13 -10.62
N LEU A 271 -2.06 -10.25 -10.18
CA LEU A 271 -2.17 -10.61 -8.77
C LEU A 271 -0.78 -10.82 -8.14
N GLU A 272 0.13 -11.47 -8.86
CA GLU A 272 1.52 -11.65 -8.43
C GLU A 272 2.27 -10.32 -8.29
N HIS A 273 2.08 -9.38 -9.23
CA HIS A 273 2.64 -8.04 -9.13
C HIS A 273 2.12 -7.29 -7.90
N MET A 274 0.80 -7.39 -7.65
CA MET A 274 0.17 -6.75 -6.49
C MET A 274 0.70 -7.30 -5.18
N LYS A 275 0.83 -8.63 -5.05
CA LYS A 275 1.46 -9.29 -3.89
C LYS A 275 2.87 -8.76 -3.63
N LYS A 276 3.73 -8.78 -4.65
CA LYS A 276 5.13 -8.30 -4.56
C LYS A 276 5.20 -6.84 -4.16
N THR A 277 4.37 -6.00 -4.76
CA THR A 277 4.35 -4.57 -4.48
C THR A 277 3.93 -4.29 -3.03
N SER A 278 2.97 -5.04 -2.49
CA SER A 278 2.56 -4.94 -1.09
C SER A 278 3.66 -5.39 -0.11
N VAL A 279 4.41 -6.43 -0.44
CA VAL A 279 5.60 -6.85 0.34
C VAL A 279 6.68 -5.76 0.30
N VAL A 280 6.92 -5.14 -0.86
CA VAL A 280 7.84 -4.00 -0.98
C VAL A 280 7.38 -2.81 -0.14
N ALA A 281 6.09 -2.46 -0.17
CA ALA A 281 5.53 -1.39 0.66
C ALA A 281 5.68 -1.68 2.16
N LEU A 282 5.47 -2.93 2.59
CA LEU A 282 5.70 -3.37 3.96
C LEU A 282 7.14 -3.09 4.42
N THR A 283 8.13 -3.45 3.61
CA THR A 283 9.54 -3.15 3.93
C THR A 283 9.83 -1.65 4.00
N GLY A 284 9.05 -0.84 3.25
CA GLY A 284 8.85 0.59 3.43
C GLY A 284 8.57 1.01 4.85
N PHE A 285 7.43 0.56 5.34
CA PHE A 285 6.97 0.92 6.66
C PHE A 285 7.94 0.48 7.76
N ILE A 286 8.56 -0.70 7.62
CA ILE A 286 9.59 -1.21 8.53
C ILE A 286 10.80 -0.29 8.56
N ALA A 287 11.40 0.00 7.40
CA ALA A 287 12.60 0.82 7.32
C ALA A 287 12.38 2.25 7.81
N ASN A 288 11.16 2.75 7.64
CA ASN A 288 10.76 4.07 8.09
C ASN A 288 10.29 4.11 9.56
N GLY A 289 10.41 3.00 10.29
CA GLY A 289 10.08 2.93 11.72
C GLY A 289 8.59 3.19 12.02
N VAL A 290 7.69 2.83 11.09
CA VAL A 290 6.25 2.95 11.34
C VAL A 290 5.88 2.08 12.53
N ALA A 291 5.18 2.69 13.50
CA ALA A 291 4.74 2.01 14.70
C ALA A 291 3.79 0.85 14.37
N PRO A 292 3.88 -0.33 15.03
CA PRO A 292 3.06 -1.51 14.73
C PRO A 292 1.54 -1.24 14.69
N LYS A 293 1.02 -0.42 15.60
CA LYS A 293 -0.40 -0.01 15.60
C LYS A 293 -0.83 0.72 14.32
N LEU A 294 0.05 1.51 13.72
CA LEU A 294 -0.25 2.23 12.47
C LEU A 294 -0.19 1.28 11.26
N LEU A 295 0.46 0.13 11.37
CA LEU A 295 0.48 -0.89 10.32
C LEU A 295 -0.84 -1.64 10.20
N GLY A 296 -1.54 -1.89 11.31
CA GLY A 296 -2.90 -2.46 11.26
C GLY A 296 -3.91 -1.56 10.56
N MET A 297 -3.63 -0.25 10.50
CA MET A 297 -4.41 0.71 9.72
C MET A 297 -4.16 0.65 8.22
N ILE A 298 -3.00 0.13 7.78
CA ILE A 298 -2.66 0.14 6.35
C ILE A 298 -3.61 -0.73 5.53
N PRO A 299 -3.95 -1.97 5.92
CA PRO A 299 -5.02 -2.72 5.26
C PRO A 299 -6.35 -1.95 5.21
N VAL A 300 -6.68 -1.22 6.26
CA VAL A 300 -8.01 -0.62 6.40
C VAL A 300 -8.15 0.73 5.68
N VAL A 301 -7.07 1.53 5.63
CA VAL A 301 -7.08 2.91 5.10
C VAL A 301 -5.98 3.12 4.06
N GLY A 302 -4.82 2.50 4.22
CA GLY A 302 -3.69 2.60 3.29
C GLY A 302 -3.97 1.99 1.92
N MET A 303 -4.54 0.77 1.86
CA MET A 303 -4.87 0.14 0.57
C MET A 303 -5.95 0.91 -0.19
N PRO A 304 -7.06 1.33 0.46
CA PRO A 304 -8.01 2.28 -0.11
C PRO A 304 -7.40 3.49 -0.81
N LEU A 305 -6.43 4.15 -0.17
CA LEU A 305 -5.71 5.28 -0.75
C LEU A 305 -4.83 4.87 -1.95
N GLY A 306 -4.21 3.70 -1.87
CA GLY A 306 -3.44 3.13 -2.98
C GLY A 306 -4.33 2.88 -4.20
N ILE A 307 -5.44 2.15 -4.03
CA ILE A 307 -6.41 1.85 -5.10
C ILE A 307 -7.00 3.14 -5.68
N ALA A 308 -7.34 4.09 -4.83
CA ALA A 308 -7.80 5.42 -5.23
C ALA A 308 -6.84 6.09 -6.19
N ALA A 309 -5.57 6.17 -5.78
CA ALA A 309 -4.50 6.71 -6.60
C ALA A 309 -4.37 5.92 -7.90
N SER A 310 -4.43 4.58 -7.85
CA SER A 310 -4.39 3.71 -9.04
C SER A 310 -5.48 4.07 -10.05
N ALA A 311 -6.74 4.13 -9.60
CA ALA A 311 -7.90 4.34 -10.45
C ALA A 311 -7.88 5.75 -11.07
N LEU A 312 -7.58 6.78 -10.27
CA LEU A 312 -7.49 8.15 -10.74
C LEU A 312 -6.36 8.33 -11.76
N LEU A 313 -5.19 7.75 -11.51
CA LEU A 313 -4.06 7.81 -12.44
C LEU A 313 -4.37 7.11 -13.76
N ALA A 314 -4.90 5.88 -13.70
CA ALA A 314 -5.17 5.10 -14.90
C ALA A 314 -6.30 5.72 -15.74
N SER A 315 -7.33 6.32 -15.11
CA SER A 315 -8.42 6.97 -15.84
C SER A 315 -8.02 8.28 -16.52
N MET A 316 -6.96 8.93 -16.05
CA MET A 316 -6.38 10.11 -16.72
C MET A 316 -5.61 9.77 -18.01
N SER A 317 -5.52 8.48 -18.39
CA SER A 317 -4.79 8.05 -19.57
C SER A 317 -5.58 8.13 -20.87
N THR A 318 -6.28 7.08 -21.29
CA THR A 318 -7.11 7.06 -22.51
C THR A 318 -8.56 6.71 -22.17
N GLU A 319 -9.50 7.08 -23.05
CA GLU A 319 -10.90 6.65 -22.93
C GLU A 319 -11.03 5.12 -22.93
N GLU A 320 -10.20 4.41 -23.71
CA GLU A 320 -10.20 2.95 -23.74
C GLU A 320 -9.79 2.36 -22.37
N ILE A 321 -8.71 2.86 -21.76
CA ILE A 321 -8.28 2.41 -20.42
C ILE A 321 -9.36 2.74 -19.39
N GLN A 322 -9.93 3.95 -19.43
CA GLN A 322 -11.00 4.36 -18.52
C GLN A 322 -12.23 3.44 -18.62
N GLN A 323 -12.68 3.09 -19.83
CA GLN A 323 -13.80 2.18 -20.05
C GLN A 323 -13.49 0.75 -19.62
N LYS A 324 -12.28 0.24 -19.93
CA LYS A 324 -11.88 -1.12 -19.58
C LYS A 324 -11.59 -1.28 -18.09
N LEU A 325 -11.16 -0.23 -17.38
CA LEU A 325 -11.07 -0.24 -15.92
C LEU A 325 -12.42 -0.57 -15.28
N ALA A 326 -13.49 0.05 -15.77
CA ALA A 326 -14.84 -0.19 -15.25
C ALA A 326 -15.35 -1.62 -15.50
N GLN A 327 -14.85 -2.28 -16.55
CA GLN A 327 -15.25 -3.65 -16.91
C GLN A 327 -14.33 -4.72 -16.32
N GLY A 328 -13.03 -4.42 -16.18
CA GLY A 328 -11.98 -5.38 -15.83
C GLY A 328 -11.79 -5.58 -14.33
N ILE A 329 -12.06 -4.56 -13.49
CA ILE A 329 -11.83 -4.65 -12.05
C ILE A 329 -12.68 -5.73 -11.39
N SER A 330 -13.94 -5.92 -11.80
CA SER A 330 -14.83 -6.93 -11.22
C SER A 330 -14.31 -8.36 -11.45
N VAL A 331 -13.78 -8.66 -12.64
CA VAL A 331 -13.24 -9.99 -12.97
C VAL A 331 -12.01 -10.33 -12.11
N VAL A 332 -11.16 -9.33 -11.83
CA VAL A 332 -9.95 -9.52 -11.03
C VAL A 332 -10.28 -9.58 -9.55
N ALA A 333 -11.31 -8.86 -9.10
CA ALA A 333 -11.77 -8.88 -7.72
C ALA A 333 -12.19 -10.28 -7.27
N ASP A 334 -12.90 -11.04 -8.11
CA ASP A 334 -13.33 -12.41 -7.78
C ASP A 334 -12.14 -13.34 -7.56
N VAL A 335 -11.17 -13.33 -8.48
CA VAL A 335 -9.96 -14.16 -8.37
C VAL A 335 -9.09 -13.72 -7.20
N ALA A 336 -8.98 -12.41 -6.96
CA ALA A 336 -8.26 -11.87 -5.82
C ALA A 336 -8.89 -12.34 -4.50
N THR A 337 -10.22 -12.37 -4.42
CA THR A 337 -10.97 -12.80 -3.24
C THR A 337 -10.73 -14.29 -2.95
N GLU A 338 -10.83 -15.15 -3.97
CA GLU A 338 -10.54 -16.59 -3.80
C GLU A 338 -9.10 -16.84 -3.33
N MET A 339 -8.12 -16.12 -3.90
CA MET A 339 -6.73 -16.22 -3.47
C MET A 339 -6.53 -15.67 -2.05
N ALA A 340 -7.23 -14.60 -1.68
CA ALA A 340 -7.18 -14.03 -0.34
C ALA A 340 -7.72 -15.01 0.70
N ASP A 341 -8.83 -15.68 0.41
CA ASP A 341 -9.40 -16.72 1.27
C ASP A 341 -8.44 -17.88 1.48
N GLY A 342 -7.76 -18.33 0.42
CA GLY A 342 -6.73 -19.37 0.49
C GLY A 342 -5.53 -18.99 1.38
N ILE A 343 -5.03 -17.75 1.25
CA ILE A 343 -3.95 -17.25 2.11
C ILE A 343 -4.44 -17.13 3.57
N ALA A 344 -5.63 -16.57 3.79
CA ALA A 344 -6.18 -16.42 5.14
C ALA A 344 -6.41 -17.76 5.84
N ALA A 345 -6.84 -18.79 5.11
CA ALA A 345 -6.94 -20.16 5.63
C ALA A 345 -5.57 -20.73 6.02
N THR A 346 -4.54 -20.50 5.19
CA THR A 346 -3.16 -20.92 5.46
C THR A 346 -2.60 -20.27 6.73
N VAL A 347 -2.79 -18.95 6.87
CA VAL A 347 -2.35 -18.20 8.05
C VAL A 347 -3.05 -18.71 9.32
N LYS A 348 -4.38 -18.90 9.28
CA LYS A 348 -5.15 -19.43 10.43
C LYS A 348 -4.69 -20.82 10.83
N ALA A 349 -4.36 -21.68 9.87
CA ALA A 349 -3.83 -23.02 10.14
C ALA A 349 -2.42 -22.98 10.77
N GLY A 350 -1.56 -22.05 10.34
CA GLY A 350 -0.22 -21.86 10.91
C GLY A 350 -0.26 -21.43 12.38
N VAL A 351 -1.09 -20.42 12.71
CA VAL A 351 -1.28 -19.93 14.08
C VAL A 351 -1.79 -21.02 15.01
N ASN A 352 -2.79 -21.80 14.57
CA ASN A 352 -3.33 -22.90 15.37
C ASN A 352 -2.31 -24.02 15.59
N THR A 353 -1.44 -24.29 14.62
CA THR A 353 -0.37 -25.30 14.74
C THR A 353 0.68 -24.90 15.78
N VAL A 354 1.12 -23.63 15.76
CA VAL A 354 2.05 -23.08 16.74
C VAL A 354 1.41 -23.04 18.13
N LYS A 355 0.17 -22.54 18.24
CA LYS A 355 -0.59 -22.51 19.50
C LYS A 355 -0.76 -23.91 20.10
N ASN A 356 -1.13 -24.90 19.30
CA ASN A 356 -1.30 -26.28 19.76
C ASN A 356 0.03 -26.93 20.17
N SER A 357 1.12 -26.62 19.45
CA SER A 357 2.46 -27.10 19.81
C SER A 357 2.95 -26.48 21.13
N VAL A 358 2.65 -25.20 21.36
CA VAL A 358 2.95 -24.50 22.62
C VAL A 358 2.07 -25.02 23.77
N MET A 359 0.77 -25.25 23.53
CA MET A 359 -0.15 -25.82 24.52
C MET A 359 0.26 -27.26 24.90
N GLN A 360 0.65 -28.09 23.93
CA GLN A 360 1.22 -29.42 24.17
C GLN A 360 2.53 -29.36 24.94
N PHE A 361 3.43 -28.43 24.59
CA PHE A 361 4.69 -28.23 25.31
C PHE A 361 4.46 -27.77 26.76
N LEU A 362 3.44 -26.96 27.01
CA LEU A 362 3.05 -26.47 28.33
C LEU A 362 2.14 -27.44 29.11
N GLY A 363 1.80 -28.60 28.54
CA GLY A 363 0.94 -29.59 29.19
C GLY A 363 -0.49 -29.13 29.44
N VAL A 364 -0.96 -28.13 28.69
CA VAL A 364 -2.34 -27.62 28.76
C VAL A 364 -3.12 -28.33 27.64
N GLU A 365 -4.08 -29.18 28.00
CA GLU A 365 -4.97 -29.81 27.01
C GLU A 365 -5.80 -28.74 26.28
N ALA A 366 -5.98 -28.95 24.97
CA ALA A 366 -6.60 -28.00 24.03
C ALA A 366 -8.08 -27.75 24.28
#